data_AF-A0A0J1GYA0-F1
#
_entry.id   AF-A0A0J1GYA0-F1
#
_cell.length_a   1.000
_cell.length_b   1.000
_cell.length_c   1.000
_cell.angle_alpha   90.00
_cell.angle_beta   90.00
_cell.angle_gamma   90.00
#
_symmetry.space_group_name_H-M   'P 1'
#
loop_
_entity.id
_entity.type
_entity.pdbx_description
1 polymer ?
#
loop_
_entity_poly.entity_id
_entity_poly.type
_entity_poly.pdbx_seq_one_letter_code
_entity_poly.pdbx_strand_id
1 'polypeptide(L)'
;MTNKDTIKVEALCRRALNEIDNAIQKHERGEDADLSIPMLQKIRVEIEKMLVSLNPREYMPSYARFMLDSWEDKYGLVDFLAKASYQYKKLKPM
;
A
#
# COMPACT_ATOMS: atom_id res chain seq x y z
N MET A 1 -24.44 -1.91 7.82
CA MET A 1 -24.25 -1.66 6.38
C MET A 1 -22.78 -1.35 6.16
N THR A 2 -22.02 -2.24 5.54
CA THR A 2 -20.61 -1.97 5.21
C THR A 2 -20.57 -0.94 4.09
N ASN A 3 -19.88 0.19 4.31
CA ASN A 3 -19.76 1.26 3.33
C ASN A 3 -19.05 0.71 2.07
N LYS A 4 -19.61 0.96 0.88
CA LYS A 4 -19.05 0.55 -0.42
C LYS A 4 -17.60 1.01 -0.60
N ASP A 5 -17.27 2.18 -0.05
CA ASP A 5 -15.91 2.72 -0.08
C ASP A 5 -14.95 1.89 0.78
N THR A 6 -15.40 1.40 1.94
CA THR A 6 -14.60 0.54 2.83
C THR A 6 -14.26 -0.78 2.16
N ILE A 7 -15.23 -1.42 1.50
CA ILE A 7 -15.01 -2.68 0.74
C ILE A 7 -13.97 -2.45 -0.37
N LYS A 8 -14.07 -1.34 -1.09
CA LYS A 8 -13.12 -0.99 -2.15
C LYS A 8 -11.72 -0.80 -1.60
N VAL A 9 -11.58 -0.10 -0.47
CA VAL A 9 -10.27 0.13 0.16
C VAL A 9 -9.68 -1.16 0.71
N GLU A 10 -10.48 -2.04 1.31
CA GLU A 10 -10.03 -3.36 1.74
C GLU A 10 -9.46 -4.17 0.57
N ALA A 11 -10.17 -4.20 -0.57
CA ALA A 11 -9.70 -4.87 -1.77
C ALA A 11 -8.39 -4.26 -2.32
N LEU A 12 -8.26 -2.94 -2.29
CA LEU A 12 -7.01 -2.25 -2.68
C LEU A 12 -5.84 -2.62 -1.78
N CYS A 13 -6.05 -2.66 -0.46
CA CYS A 13 -5.01 -3.06 0.49
C CYS A 13 -4.59 -4.52 0.29
N ARG A 14 -5.53 -5.44 0.09
CA ARG A 14 -5.22 -6.86 -0.18
C ARG A 14 -4.42 -7.02 -1.46
N ARG A 15 -4.80 -6.29 -2.52
CA ARG A 15 -4.01 -6.27 -3.76
C ARG A 15 -2.62 -5.69 -3.53
N ALA A 16 -2.50 -4.60 -2.77
CA ALA A 16 -1.20 -3.99 -2.46
C ALA A 16 -0.26 -4.95 -1.74
N LEU A 17 -0.77 -5.75 -0.80
CA LEU A 17 0.02 -6.80 -0.15
C LEU A 17 0.52 -7.84 -1.15
N ASN A 18 -0.33 -8.30 -2.08
CA ASN A 18 0.08 -9.25 -3.10
C ASN A 18 1.18 -8.67 -4.03
N GLU A 19 1.05 -7.42 -4.46
CA GLU A 19 2.06 -6.78 -5.31
C GLU A 19 3.40 -6.59 -4.57
N ILE A 20 3.34 -6.27 -3.28
CA ILE A 20 4.54 -6.20 -2.41
C ILE A 20 5.20 -7.57 -2.27
N ASP A 21 4.43 -8.61 -1.97
CA ASP A 21 4.96 -9.97 -1.82
C ASP A 21 5.56 -10.45 -3.16
N ASN A 22 4.96 -10.12 -4.30
CA ASN A 22 5.53 -10.37 -5.63
C ASN A 22 6.86 -9.62 -5.85
N ALA A 23 6.95 -8.34 -5.46
CA ALA A 23 8.18 -7.57 -5.58
C ALA A 23 9.30 -8.14 -4.70
N ILE A 24 8.98 -8.56 -3.47
CA ILE A 24 9.93 -9.24 -2.57
C ILE A 24 10.43 -10.55 -3.21
N GLN A 25 9.53 -11.38 -3.74
CA GLN A 25 9.90 -12.63 -4.40
C GLN A 25 10.81 -12.42 -5.62
N LYS A 26 10.61 -11.33 -6.38
CA LYS A 26 11.51 -10.96 -7.48
C LYS A 26 12.91 -10.64 -6.96
N HIS A 27 13.02 -9.80 -5.93
CA HIS A 27 14.32 -9.50 -5.30
C HIS A 27 15.02 -10.76 -4.80
N GLU A 28 14.30 -11.68 -4.15
CA GLU A 28 14.84 -12.96 -3.66
C GLU A 28 15.39 -13.86 -4.78
N ARG A 29 14.87 -13.71 -6.00
CA ARG A 29 15.35 -14.40 -7.21
C ARG A 29 16.46 -13.66 -7.94
N GLY A 30 16.87 -12.49 -7.45
CA GLY A 30 17.82 -11.61 -8.14
C GLY A 30 17.23 -10.89 -9.35
N GLU A 31 15.91 -10.87 -9.48
CA GLU A 31 15.19 -10.11 -10.50
C GLU A 31 15.01 -8.66 -10.06
N ASP A 32 15.00 -7.76 -11.03
CA ASP A 32 14.76 -6.34 -10.80
C ASP A 32 13.28 -6.08 -10.42
N ALA A 33 13.07 -5.25 -9.41
CA ALA A 33 11.75 -4.91 -8.86
C ALA A 33 11.74 -3.51 -8.23
N ASP A 34 10.55 -2.91 -8.15
CA ASP A 34 10.37 -1.59 -7.54
C ASP A 34 10.66 -1.64 -6.04
N LEU A 35 11.31 -0.58 -5.54
CA LEU A 35 11.66 -0.37 -4.13
C LEU A 35 12.60 -1.44 -3.55
N SER A 36 13.39 -1.09 -2.54
CA SER A 36 14.20 -2.08 -1.82
C SER A 36 13.37 -2.99 -0.92
N ILE A 37 13.83 -4.22 -0.65
CA ILE A 37 13.18 -5.15 0.31
C ILE A 37 12.84 -4.48 1.66
N PRO A 38 13.75 -3.72 2.32
CA PRO A 38 13.41 -3.06 3.59
C PRO A 38 12.25 -2.07 3.46
N MET A 39 12.17 -1.34 2.34
CA MET A 39 11.08 -0.42 2.07
C MET A 39 9.76 -1.18 1.85
N LEU A 40 9.80 -2.25 1.06
CA LEU A 40 8.65 -3.14 0.81
C LEU A 40 8.10 -3.72 2.12
N GLN A 41 8.96 -4.23 3.00
CA GLN A 41 8.57 -4.77 4.31
C GLN A 41 7.94 -3.70 5.20
N LYS A 42 8.52 -2.48 5.22
CA LYS A 42 7.94 -1.36 5.99
C LYS A 42 6.53 -1.02 5.49
N ILE A 43 6.36 -0.91 4.17
CA ILE A 43 5.06 -0.57 3.56
C ILE A 43 4.03 -1.68 3.83
N ARG A 44 4.44 -2.95 3.77
CA ARG A 44 3.59 -4.12 4.08
C ARG A 44 2.94 -3.97 5.45
N VAL A 45 3.75 -3.68 6.49
CA VAL A 45 3.27 -3.49 7.87
C VAL A 45 2.29 -2.32 7.96
N GLU A 46 2.51 -1.24 7.24
CA GLU A 46 1.58 -0.11 7.22
C GLU A 46 0.25 -0.45 6.54
N ILE A 47 0.26 -1.23 5.46
CA ILE A 47 -0.96 -1.70 4.78
C ILE A 47 -1.74 -2.68 5.66
N GLU A 48 -1.06 -3.57 6.38
CA GLU A 48 -1.70 -4.45 7.36
C GLU A 48 -2.43 -3.64 8.44
N LYS A 49 -1.83 -2.54 8.93
CA LYS A 49 -2.50 -1.62 9.86
C LYS A 49 -3.69 -0.90 9.23
N MET A 50 -3.60 -0.51 7.96
CA MET A 50 -4.76 0.04 7.22
C MET A 50 -5.91 -0.96 7.13
N LEU A 51 -5.63 -2.26 6.93
CA LEU A 51 -6.65 -3.31 6.89
C LEU A 51 -7.29 -3.59 8.25
N VAL A 52 -6.52 -3.49 9.33
CA VAL A 52 -7.03 -3.69 10.69
C VAL A 52 -7.92 -2.51 11.12
N SER A 53 -7.49 -1.28 10.85
CA SER A 53 -8.23 -0.10 11.29
C SER A 53 -9.39 0.27 10.35
N LEU A 54 -9.16 0.24 9.03
CA LEU A 54 -10.11 0.74 8.01
C LEU A 54 -10.67 2.14 8.31
N ASN A 55 -9.96 2.94 9.12
CA ASN A 55 -10.37 4.24 9.58
C ASN A 55 -9.18 5.23 9.52
N PRO A 56 -9.18 6.20 8.60
CA PRO A 56 -8.07 7.13 8.44
C PRO A 56 -7.88 8.09 9.61
N ARG A 57 -8.84 8.19 10.55
CA ARG A 57 -8.68 8.97 11.78
C ARG A 57 -7.91 8.22 12.86
N GLU A 58 -7.95 6.90 12.86
CA GLU A 58 -7.26 6.05 13.83
C GLU A 58 -5.84 5.72 13.37
N TYR A 59 -5.67 5.48 12.06
CA TYR A 59 -4.37 5.19 11.49
C TYR A 59 -4.22 5.87 10.13
N MET A 60 -3.11 6.59 9.93
CA MET A 60 -2.72 7.17 8.64
C MET A 60 -1.36 6.61 8.23
N PRO A 61 -1.22 5.94 7.08
CA PRO A 61 0.06 5.42 6.63
C PRO A 61 1.05 6.57 6.35
N SER A 62 2.31 6.33 6.71
CA SER A 62 3.43 7.23 6.46
C SER A 62 4.02 7.06 5.06
N TYR A 63 3.93 5.85 4.49
CA TYR A 63 4.61 5.49 3.24
C TYR A 63 4.26 6.42 2.07
N ALA A 64 3.02 6.92 2.01
CA ALA A 64 2.54 7.73 0.90
C ALA A 64 3.32 9.05 0.74
N ARG A 65 3.90 9.57 1.82
CA ARG A 65 4.75 10.77 1.75
C ARG A 65 6.05 10.52 0.99
N PHE A 66 6.62 9.33 1.14
CA PHE A 66 7.90 8.97 0.52
C PHE A 66 7.76 8.57 -0.95
N MET A 67 6.55 8.20 -1.37
CA MET A 67 6.28 7.77 -2.75
C MET A 67 6.24 8.91 -3.75
N LEU A 68 5.88 10.11 -3.32
CA LEU A 68 5.88 11.30 -4.19
C LEU A 68 7.30 11.71 -4.61
N ASP A 69 8.30 11.35 -3.81
CA ASP A 69 9.71 11.67 -4.05
C ASP A 69 10.49 10.47 -4.61
N SER A 70 9.84 9.32 -4.83
CA SER A 70 10.50 8.12 -5.32
C SER A 70 10.52 8.11 -6.85
N TRP A 71 11.72 7.94 -7.42
CA TRP A 71 11.94 7.73 -8.85
C TRP A 71 11.97 6.24 -9.24
N GLU A 72 11.75 5.34 -8.28
CA GLU A 72 11.83 3.88 -8.43
C GLU A 72 10.46 3.24 -8.73
N ASP A 73 9.76 3.75 -9.76
CA ASP A 73 8.45 3.23 -10.20
C ASP A 73 8.51 2.61 -11.61
N LYS A 74 9.41 1.65 -11.79
CA LYS A 74 9.61 0.99 -13.09
C LYS A 74 8.46 0.06 -13.45
N TYR A 75 7.83 -0.57 -12.45
CA TYR A 75 6.76 -1.56 -12.64
C TYR A 75 5.38 -1.06 -12.17
N GLY A 76 5.26 0.20 -11.73
CA GLY A 76 3.99 0.84 -11.37
C GLY A 76 3.53 0.56 -9.94
N LEU A 77 4.37 -0.06 -9.10
CA LEU A 77 4.05 -0.36 -7.72
C LEU A 77 3.88 0.91 -6.88
N VAL A 78 4.72 1.92 -7.10
CA VAL A 78 4.71 3.17 -6.33
C VAL A 78 3.42 3.96 -6.58
N ASP A 79 3.04 4.13 -7.86
CA ASP A 79 1.77 4.77 -8.22
C ASP A 79 0.56 4.01 -7.66
N PHE A 80 0.58 2.67 -7.71
CA PHE A 80 -0.49 1.85 -7.14
C PHE A 80 -0.64 2.06 -5.62
N LEU A 81 0.47 2.05 -4.89
CA LEU A 81 0.49 2.24 -3.45
C LEU A 81 0.05 3.66 -3.07
N ALA A 82 0.48 4.67 -3.82
CA ALA A 82 0.01 6.05 -3.64
C ALA A 82 -1.52 6.17 -3.83
N LYS A 83 -2.06 5.51 -4.87
CA LYS A 83 -3.51 5.42 -5.11
C LYS A 83 -4.24 4.73 -3.95
N ALA A 84 -3.70 3.63 -3.43
CA ALA A 84 -4.29 2.91 -2.30
C ALA A 84 -4.40 3.81 -1.05
N SER A 85 -3.31 4.51 -0.70
CA SER A 85 -3.30 5.49 0.40
C SER A 85 -4.31 6.62 0.19
N TYR A 86 -4.37 7.17 -1.03
CA TYR A 86 -5.31 8.24 -1.37
C TYR A 86 -6.79 7.81 -1.20
N GLN A 87 -7.14 6.59 -1.63
CA GLN A 87 -8.50 6.06 -1.44
C GLN A 87 -8.80 5.81 0.04
N TYR A 88 -7.85 5.27 0.79
CA TYR A 88 -8.00 5.06 2.23
C TYR A 88 -8.24 6.39 2.99
N LYS A 89 -7.49 7.45 2.65
CA LYS A 89 -7.67 8.79 3.22
C LYS A 89 -9.08 9.37 2.98
N LYS A 90 -9.75 8.94 1.92
CA LYS A 90 -11.10 9.39 1.56
C LYS A 90 -12.22 8.65 2.29
N LEU A 91 -11.92 7.61 3.06
CA LEU A 91 -12.92 6.93 3.86
C LEU A 91 -13.55 7.92 4.84
N LYS A 92 -14.88 7.98 4.83
CA LYS A 92 -15.61 8.69 5.87
C LYS A 92 -15.52 7.85 7.16
N PRO A 93 -15.18 8.48 8.30
CA PRO A 93 -15.32 7.82 9.59
C PRO A 93 -16.79 7.42 9.77
N MET A 94 -17.01 6.23 10.34
CA MET A 94 -18.35 5.79 10.73
C MET A 94 -18.90 6.63 11.89
#